data_AF-A0A259BQD8-F1
#
_entry.id   AF-A0A259BQD8-F1
#
_cell.length_a   1.000
_cell.length_b   1.000
_cell.length_c   1.000
_cell.angle_alpha   90.00
_cell.angle_beta   90.00
_cell.angle_gamma   90.00
#
_symmetry.space_group_name_H-M   'P 1'
#
loop_
_entity.id
_entity.type
_entity.pdbx_description
1 polymer ?
#
loop_
_entity_poly.entity_id
_entity_poly.type
_entity_poly.pdbx_seq_one_letter_code
_entity_poly.pdbx_strand_id
1 'polypeptide(L)' 'MAQQAEADLQGLLDKLKTAQRELLLNAARSATFPSDGALRKISELEGAIAATEALLQETAPRR' A
#
# COMPACT_ATOMS: atom_id res chain seq x y z
N MET A 1 8.73 -7.59 -21.35
CA MET A 1 9.34 -7.00 -20.15
C MET A 1 8.41 -6.01 -19.47
N ALA A 2 7.83 -5.02 -20.18
CA ALA A 2 6.87 -4.07 -19.60
C ALA A 2 5.66 -4.74 -18.90
N GLN A 3 5.06 -5.75 -19.53
CA GLN A 3 3.94 -6.53 -18.95
C GLN A 3 4.32 -7.29 -17.67
N GLN A 4 5.58 -7.73 -17.54
CA GLN A 4 6.04 -8.40 -16.32
C GLN A 4 6.22 -7.40 -15.18
N ALA A 5 6.81 -6.23 -15.47
CA ALA A 5 6.96 -5.17 -14.48
C ALA A 5 5.61 -4.65 -13.96
N GLU A 6 4.60 -4.52 -14.82
CA GLU A 6 3.24 -4.16 -14.43
C GLU A 6 2.61 -5.23 -13.50
N ALA A 7 2.76 -6.52 -13.84
CA ALA A 7 2.29 -7.61 -13.00
C ALA A 7 3.00 -7.66 -11.63
N ASP A 8 4.31 -7.40 -11.60
CA ASP A 8 5.10 -7.35 -10.37
C ASP A 8 4.66 -6.18 -9.47
N LEU A 9 4.42 -5.01 -10.07
CA LEU A 9 3.91 -3.83 -9.35
C LEU A 9 2.49 -4.06 -8.83
N GLN A 10 1.61 -4.71 -9.60
CA GLN A 10 0.27 -5.07 -9.15
C GLN A 10 0.33 -6.03 -7.96
N GLY A 11 1.20 -7.04 -8.04
CA GLY A 11 1.42 -7.98 -6.95
C GLY A 11 2.02 -7.32 -5.69
N LEU A 12 2.87 -6.30 -5.85
CA LEU A 12 3.35 -5.50 -4.74
C LEU A 12 2.22 -4.65 -4.13
N LEU A 13 1.42 -3.99 -4.96
CA LEU A 13 0.32 -3.13 -4.52
C LEU A 13 -0.69 -3.91 -3.66
N ASP A 14 -1.05 -5.12 -4.08
CA ASP A 14 -1.99 -5.97 -3.34
C ASP A 14 -1.45 -6.35 -1.95
N LYS A 15 -0.15 -6.65 -1.85
CA LYS A 15 0.52 -6.94 -0.58
C LYS A 15 0.55 -5.72 0.33
N LEU A 16 0.87 -4.54 -0.21
CA LEU A 16 0.89 -3.28 0.55
C LEU A 16 -0.50 -2.93 1.09
N LYS A 17 -1.54 -3.02 0.25
CA LYS A 17 -2.94 -2.77 0.66
C LYS A 17 -3.41 -3.78 1.70
N THR A 18 -3.01 -5.04 1.59
CA THR A 18 -3.32 -6.07 2.60
C THR A 18 -2.67 -5.72 3.93
N ALA A 19 -1.37 -5.39 3.94
CA ALA A 19 -0.66 -5.01 5.16
C ALA A 19 -1.25 -3.75 5.82
N GLN A 20 -1.61 -2.72 5.05
CA GLN A 20 -2.25 -1.52 5.56
C GLN A 20 -3.61 -1.84 6.18
N ARG A 21 -4.45 -2.65 5.50
CA ARG A 21 -5.74 -3.09 6.02
C ARG A 21 -5.58 -3.83 7.34
N GLU A 22 -4.62 -4.76 7.44
CA GLU A 22 -4.37 -5.51 8.67
C GLU A 22 -3.95 -4.59 9.82
N LEU A 23 -3.08 -3.61 9.58
CA LEU A 23 -2.67 -2.63 10.60
C LEU A 23 -3.85 -1.79 11.08
N LEU A 24 -4.68 -1.28 10.16
CA LEU A 24 -5.87 -0.50 10.51
C LEU A 24 -6.89 -1.34 11.30
N LEU A 25 -7.13 -2.58 10.89
CA LEU A 25 -8.04 -3.48 11.60
C LEU A 25 -7.50 -3.88 12.97
N ASN A 26 -6.19 -4.08 13.12
CA ASN A 26 -5.55 -4.33 14.41
C ASN A 26 -5.68 -3.11 15.33
N ALA A 27 -5.42 -1.91 14.81
CA ALA A 27 -5.61 -0.65 15.52
C ALA A 27 -7.08 -0.46 15.97
N ALA A 28 -8.04 -0.74 15.09
CA ALA A 28 -9.47 -0.61 15.40
C ALA A 28 -9.96 -1.62 16.45
N ARG A 29 -9.33 -2.80 16.54
CA ARG A 29 -9.63 -3.81 17.57
C ARG A 29 -8.97 -3.53 18.92
N SER A 30 -7.98 -2.63 18.95
CA SER A 30 -7.29 -2.25 20.18
C SER A 30 -8.23 -1.49 21.12
N ALA A 31 -8.14 -1.75 22.42
CA ALA A 31 -8.86 -0.97 23.44
C ALA A 31 -8.27 0.45 23.63
N THR A 32 -7.08 0.69 23.08
CA THR A 32 -6.36 1.96 23.19
C THR A 32 -6.04 2.54 21.82
N PHE A 33 -5.91 3.87 21.78
CA PHE A 33 -5.48 4.60 20.59
C PHE A 33 -4.15 4.06 20.03
N PRO A 34 -3.92 4.07 18.71
CA PRO A 34 -2.67 3.59 18.13
C PRO A 34 -1.48 4.41 18.63
N SER A 35 -0.34 3.75 18.85
CA SER A 35 0.90 4.46 19.18
C SER A 35 1.40 5.29 18.00
N ASP A 36 2.21 6.31 18.26
CA ASP A 36 2.85 7.14 17.21
C ASP A 36 3.62 6.27 16.20
N GLY A 37 4.27 5.20 16.67
CA GLY A 37 4.95 4.24 15.80
C GLY A 37 3.97 3.49 14.88
N ALA A 38 2.79 3.13 15.38
CA ALA A 38 1.76 2.50 14.56
C ALA A 38 1.19 3.49 13.53
N LEU A 39 0.91 4.73 13.93
CA LEU A 39 0.46 5.79 13.00
C LEU A 39 1.50 6.08 11.92
N ARG A 40 2.78 6.18 12.30
CA ARG A 40 3.88 6.37 11.36
C ARG A 40 3.98 5.22 10.36
N LYS A 41 3.88 3.97 10.81
CA LYS A 41 3.91 2.79 9.93
C LYS A 41 2.75 2.79 8.92
N ILE A 42 1.56 3.23 9.34
CA ILE A 42 0.40 3.37 8.46
C ILE A 42 0.68 4.44 7.40
N SER A 43 1.18 5.61 7.81
CA SER A 43 1.51 6.72 6.89
C SER A 43 2.61 6.35 5.89
N GLU A 44 3.65 5.64 6.32
CA GLU A 44 4.72 5.16 5.43
C GLU A 44 4.17 4.15 4.39
N LEU A 45 3.23 3.29 4.79
CA LEU A 45 2.54 2.39 3.86
C LEU A 45 1.64 3.12 2.87
N GLU A 46 0.93 4.18 3.30
CA GLU A 46 0.15 5.04 2.40
C GLU A 46 1.02 5.64 1.31
N GLY A 47 2.21 6.15 1.67
CA GLY A 47 3.18 6.68 0.71
C GLY A 47 3.68 5.62 -0.28
N ALA A 48 3.98 4.41 0.20
CA ALA A 48 4.41 3.30 -0.65
C ALA A 48 3.30 2.84 -1.62
N ILE A 49 2.05 2.80 -1.16
CA ILE A 49 0.87 2.49 -1.99
C ILE A 49 0.72 3.54 -3.08
N ALA A 50 0.73 4.82 -2.73
CA ALA A 50 0.58 5.91 -3.69
C ALA A 50 1.69 5.89 -4.76
N ALA A 51 2.94 5.64 -4.36
CA ALA A 51 4.06 5.53 -5.29
C ALA A 51 3.89 4.34 -6.25
N THR A 52 3.41 3.19 -5.76
CA THR A 52 3.18 2.00 -6.58
C THR A 52 2.01 2.20 -7.55
N GLU A 53 0.93 2.86 -7.11
CA GLU A 53 -0.20 3.22 -7.97
C GLU A 53 0.19 4.20 -9.06
N ALA A 54 1.03 5.19 -8.74
CA ALA A 54 1.55 6.14 -9.73
C ALA A 54 2.36 5.42 -10.83
N LEU A 55 3.26 4.50 -10.45
CA LEU A 55 4.03 3.70 -11.41
C LEU A 55 3.13 2.82 -12.30
N LEU A 56 2.10 2.20 -11.73
CA LEU A 56 1.12 1.43 -12.51
C LEU A 56 0.36 2.30 -13.52
N GLN A 57 -0.03 3.52 -13.12
CA GLN A 57 -0.68 4.48 -14.01
C GLN A 57 0.25 4.95 -15.15
N GLU A 58 1.55 5.09 -14.89
CA GLU A 58 2.54 5.41 -15.93
C GLU A 58 2.72 4.27 -16.93
N THR A 59 2.65 3.02 -16.47
CA THR A 59 2.76 1.84 -17.34
C THR A 59 1.49 1.52 -18.12
N ALA A 60 0.33 1.94 -17.61
CA ALA A 60 -0.93 1.78 -18.30
C ALA A 60 -0.93 2.66 -19.57
N PRO A 61 -1.25 2.10 -20.76
CA PRO A 61 -1.31 2.90 -21.98
C PRO A 61 -2.35 4.02 -21.79
N ARG A 62 -1.91 5.28 -21.87
CA ARG A 62 -2.80 6.43 -21.95
C ARG A 62 -3.73 6.22 -23.15
N ARG A 63 -4.99 5.88 -22.87
CA ARG A 63 -6.06 5.85 -23.87
C ARG A 63 -6.39 7.25 -24.33
#